data_AF-A0A2E2UCT0-F1
#
_entry.id   AF-A0A2E2UCT0-F1
#
_cell.length_a   1.000
_cell.length_b   1.000
_cell.length_c   1.000
_cell.angle_alpha   90.00
_cell.angle_beta   90.00
_cell.angle_gamma   90.00
#
_symmetry.space_group_name_H-M   'P 1'
#
loop_
_entity.id
_entity.type
_entity.pdbx_description
1 polymer ?
#
loop_
_entity_poly.entity_id
_entity_poly.type
_entity_poly.pdbx_seq_one_letter_code
_entity_poly.pdbx_strand_id
1 'polypeptide(L)'
;MKIKPLILFFGITLNISAAEGKSLVEINQELFRATHQKAAKLAVIHCEYKYWLDTPEVEVIGQQFVPGLFAGSQFRIGEGLVSIVASEGGTKGRLEFQVNGVEIPAYLGGLDNINIDLSHMDPTQAEIARDYKLDQLSCFLELGREKQYLISQPEIHINMHPHPGYDVDGESLAGMQRELNIPGRQNLVLIDDDISNLTAARNANFNTLLQTENPVMSYDASFGAPDLEFPLGVDIRLSQAGHNKFLVPNPDQTIVYTGGNHNFCILNNTRRVLHGFMENPLRRSIRFEYVLDSVVVQRGSWLRRARVSRRVFNRSNLLSNVLRNMSDRDREKYLRAYFDYFKNSYLSEKQYYYSKAHISLSGIEGHEYSEIVDGLGEQEISIELVFR
;
A
#
# COMPACT_ATOMS: atom_id res chain seq x y z
N MET A 1 -18.49 35.65 -7.90
CA MET A 1 -19.27 34.47 -7.46
C MET A 1 -18.27 33.43 -6.96
N LYS A 2 -18.21 33.16 -5.64
CA LYS A 2 -17.27 32.20 -5.06
C LYS A 2 -17.94 30.84 -4.99
N ILE A 3 -17.50 29.89 -5.81
CA ILE A 3 -17.96 28.50 -5.75
C ILE A 3 -17.16 27.82 -4.63
N LYS A 4 -17.83 27.41 -3.54
CA LYS A 4 -17.24 26.52 -2.54
C LYS A 4 -17.33 25.08 -3.06
N PRO A 5 -16.28 24.26 -2.96
CA PRO A 5 -16.40 22.85 -3.27
C PRO A 5 -17.22 22.16 -2.17
N LEU A 6 -18.28 21.47 -2.60
CA LEU A 6 -19.06 20.58 -1.74
C LEU A 6 -18.31 19.25 -1.65
N ILE A 7 -17.50 19.07 -0.63
CA ILE A 7 -16.87 17.77 -0.32
C ILE A 7 -17.91 16.93 0.41
N LEU A 8 -18.53 15.99 -0.30
CA LEU A 8 -19.40 14.97 0.29
C LEU A 8 -18.52 13.90 0.96
N PHE A 9 -18.42 13.96 2.29
CA PHE A 9 -17.93 12.85 3.10
C PHE A 9 -19.00 11.74 3.12
N PHE A 10 -18.80 10.68 2.36
CA PHE A 10 -19.47 9.41 2.60
C PHE A 10 -18.77 8.71 3.77
N GLY A 11 -18.95 9.24 4.98
CA GLY A 11 -18.73 8.48 6.19
C GLY A 11 -19.82 7.43 6.27
N ILE A 12 -19.46 6.16 6.46
CA ILE A 12 -20.42 5.14 6.86
C ILE A 12 -20.84 5.50 8.29
N THR A 13 -21.89 6.31 8.45
CA THR A 13 -22.64 6.34 9.70
C THR A 13 -23.39 5.02 9.77
N LEU A 14 -22.73 3.99 10.30
CA LEU A 14 -23.48 2.91 10.92
C LEU A 14 -24.33 3.60 11.99
N ASN A 15 -25.66 3.54 11.81
CA ASN A 15 -26.59 3.83 12.89
C ASN A 15 -26.35 2.75 13.94
N ILE A 16 -25.36 2.98 14.80
CA ILE A 16 -25.15 2.22 16.03
C ILE A 16 -26.24 2.71 16.99
N SER A 17 -27.51 2.48 16.64
CA SER A 17 -28.58 2.53 17.61
C SER A 17 -28.35 1.32 18.52
N ALA A 18 -27.68 1.56 19.64
CA ALA A 18 -27.53 0.66 20.78
C ALA A 18 -27.49 -0.84 20.40
N ALA A 19 -26.31 -1.34 20.02
CA ALA A 19 -26.04 -2.76 20.08
C ALA A 19 -26.00 -3.20 21.55
N GLU A 20 -27.17 -3.35 22.17
CA GLU A 20 -27.28 -3.90 23.52
C GLU A 20 -26.72 -5.34 23.50
N GLY A 21 -25.59 -5.55 24.19
CA GLY A 21 -25.06 -6.88 24.49
C GLY A 21 -23.88 -7.39 23.66
N LYS A 22 -23.38 -6.63 22.66
CA LYS A 22 -22.15 -7.03 21.93
C LYS A 22 -20.90 -6.47 22.60
N SER A 23 -19.86 -7.29 22.71
CA SER A 23 -18.52 -6.88 23.08
C SER A 23 -17.88 -6.00 21.99
N LEU A 24 -16.88 -5.21 22.36
CA LEU A 24 -16.12 -4.38 21.40
C LEU A 24 -15.42 -5.24 20.34
N VAL A 25 -14.96 -6.44 20.72
CA VAL A 25 -14.37 -7.42 19.80
C VAL A 25 -15.39 -7.88 18.76
N GLU A 26 -16.62 -8.19 19.14
CA GLU A 26 -17.68 -8.58 18.19
C GLU A 26 -18.03 -7.46 17.22
N ILE A 27 -18.09 -6.21 17.70
CA ILE A 27 -18.30 -5.03 16.85
C ILE A 27 -17.15 -4.88 15.84
N ASN A 28 -15.91 -5.07 16.29
CA ASN A 28 -14.73 -5.00 15.42
C ASN A 28 -14.74 -6.09 14.35
N GLN A 29 -15.14 -7.32 14.71
CA GLN A 29 -15.29 -8.42 13.76
C GLN A 29 -16.34 -8.12 12.69
N GLU A 30 -17.47 -7.51 13.06
CA GLU A 30 -18.51 -7.10 12.11
C GLU A 30 -18.04 -5.99 11.17
N LEU A 31 -17.37 -4.97 11.71
CA LEU A 31 -16.79 -3.88 10.92
C LEU A 31 -15.73 -4.41 9.94
N PHE A 32 -14.86 -5.29 10.42
CA PHE A 32 -13.83 -5.94 9.61
C PHE A 32 -14.44 -6.72 8.43
N ARG A 33 -15.47 -7.56 8.70
CA ARG A 33 -16.18 -8.32 7.66
C ARG A 33 -16.89 -7.39 6.65
N ALA A 34 -17.54 -6.33 7.12
CA ALA A 34 -18.24 -5.38 6.26
C ALA A 34 -17.28 -4.64 5.31
N THR A 35 -16.12 -4.20 5.81
CA THR A 35 -15.07 -3.57 4.98
C THR A 35 -14.56 -4.53 3.91
N HIS A 36 -14.32 -5.80 4.24
CA HIS A 36 -13.90 -6.80 3.28
C HIS A 36 -14.95 -7.05 2.18
N GLN A 37 -16.24 -7.12 2.54
CA GLN A 37 -17.34 -7.31 1.57
C GLN A 37 -17.53 -6.10 0.63
N LYS A 38 -17.34 -4.88 1.14
CA LYS A 38 -17.37 -3.66 0.32
C LYS A 38 -16.21 -3.64 -0.66
N ALA A 39 -15.02 -3.96 -0.19
CA ALA A 39 -13.81 -4.03 -1.01
C ALA A 39 -13.92 -5.06 -2.14
N ALA A 40 -14.52 -6.23 -1.89
CA ALA A 40 -14.76 -7.25 -2.92
C ALA A 40 -15.57 -6.76 -4.15
N LYS A 41 -16.21 -5.58 -4.06
CA LYS A 41 -16.96 -4.93 -5.14
C LYS A 41 -16.22 -3.74 -5.78
N LEU A 42 -14.97 -3.50 -5.40
CA LEU A 42 -14.12 -2.43 -5.91
C LEU A 42 -12.95 -3.05 -6.67
N ALA A 43 -12.79 -2.69 -7.93
CA ALA A 43 -11.63 -3.06 -8.74
C ALA A 43 -11.14 -1.82 -9.48
N VAL A 44 -9.82 -1.65 -9.51
CA VAL A 44 -9.15 -0.46 -10.02
C VAL A 44 -7.96 -0.88 -10.87
N ILE A 45 -7.77 -0.25 -12.02
CA ILE A 45 -6.52 -0.39 -12.78
C ILE A 45 -5.62 0.78 -12.39
N HIS A 46 -4.35 0.47 -12.12
CA HIS A 46 -3.31 1.45 -11.88
C HIS A 46 -2.22 1.31 -12.92
N CYS A 47 -1.62 2.42 -13.32
CA CYS A 47 -0.47 2.46 -14.20
C CYS A 47 0.54 3.49 -13.68
N GLU A 48 1.81 3.09 -13.58
CA GLU A 48 2.93 3.98 -13.22
C GLU A 48 4.15 3.65 -14.09
N TYR A 49 4.94 4.65 -14.48
CA TYR A 49 6.22 4.41 -15.15
C TYR A 49 7.28 3.95 -14.14
N LYS A 50 8.10 2.98 -14.55
CA LYS A 50 9.20 2.42 -13.73
C LYS A 50 10.28 3.47 -13.38
N TYR A 51 10.44 4.50 -14.22
CA TYR A 51 11.44 5.56 -14.04
C TYR A 51 10.82 6.93 -14.41
N TRP A 52 10.98 7.92 -13.54
CA TRP A 52 10.27 9.22 -13.61
C TRP A 52 11.05 10.32 -14.36
N LEU A 53 12.26 10.03 -14.79
CA LEU A 53 13.23 11.06 -15.18
C LEU A 53 12.93 11.72 -16.54
N ASP A 54 12.24 11.02 -17.45
CA ASP A 54 11.90 11.54 -18.78
C ASP A 54 10.54 10.99 -19.29
N THR A 55 9.64 10.59 -18.39
CA THR A 55 8.35 9.96 -18.75
C THR A 55 7.19 10.92 -18.45
N PRO A 56 6.16 11.00 -19.31
CA PRO A 56 5.02 11.86 -19.04
C PRO A 56 4.27 11.41 -17.78
N GLU A 57 3.68 12.34 -17.03
CA GLU A 57 2.83 12.01 -15.89
C GLU A 57 1.62 11.18 -16.35
N VAL A 58 1.29 10.14 -15.58
CA VAL A 58 0.11 9.31 -15.80
C VAL A 58 -1.04 9.86 -14.94
N GLU A 59 -1.89 10.69 -15.53
CA GLU A 59 -3.03 11.30 -14.85
C GLU A 59 -4.25 10.40 -14.99
N VAL A 60 -4.90 10.03 -13.88
CA VAL A 60 -6.14 9.25 -13.94
C VAL A 60 -7.31 10.18 -14.33
N ILE A 61 -7.87 9.98 -15.52
CA ILE A 61 -9.02 10.76 -16.02
C ILE A 61 -10.34 10.21 -15.49
N GLY A 62 -10.46 8.89 -15.42
CA GLY A 62 -11.69 8.23 -14.98
C GLY A 62 -11.47 6.77 -14.67
N GLN A 63 -12.19 6.27 -13.68
CA GLN A 63 -12.24 4.85 -13.35
C GLN A 63 -13.70 4.44 -13.18
N GLN A 64 -14.08 3.35 -13.82
CA GLN A 64 -15.43 2.85 -13.77
C GLN A 64 -15.41 1.37 -13.43
N PHE A 65 -16.17 1.02 -12.41
CA PHE A 65 -16.64 -0.34 -12.21
C PHE A 65 -17.97 -0.48 -12.95
N VAL A 66 -18.08 -1.44 -13.85
CA VAL A 66 -19.33 -1.78 -14.53
C VAL A 66 -19.56 -3.26 -14.35
N PRO A 67 -20.70 -3.72 -13.81
CA PRO A 67 -20.99 -5.15 -13.74
C PRO A 67 -20.76 -5.84 -15.11
N GLY A 68 -19.89 -6.86 -15.16
CA GLY A 68 -19.45 -7.53 -16.40
C GLY A 68 -18.13 -7.01 -17.02
N LEU A 69 -17.64 -5.84 -16.57
CA LEU A 69 -16.29 -5.35 -16.77
C LEU A 69 -15.59 -5.35 -15.39
N PHE A 70 -14.42 -5.98 -15.27
CA PHE A 70 -13.68 -6.00 -14.00
C PHE A 70 -13.33 -4.58 -13.57
N ALA A 71 -12.69 -3.82 -14.46
CA ALA A 71 -12.40 -2.41 -14.26
C ALA A 71 -12.16 -1.77 -15.62
N GLY A 72 -12.71 -0.57 -15.82
CA GLY A 72 -12.32 0.34 -16.88
C GLY A 72 -11.54 1.50 -16.27
N SER A 73 -10.43 1.89 -16.88
CA SER A 73 -9.69 3.07 -16.46
C SER A 73 -9.16 3.83 -17.67
N GLN A 74 -9.23 5.15 -17.57
CA GLN A 74 -8.67 6.07 -18.54
C GLN A 74 -7.58 6.88 -17.88
N PHE A 75 -6.44 6.96 -18.55
CA PHE A 75 -5.27 7.71 -18.12
C PHE A 75 -4.88 8.71 -19.21
N ARG A 76 -4.43 9.90 -18.81
CA ARG A 76 -3.73 10.82 -19.68
C ARG A 76 -2.23 10.59 -19.52
N ILE A 77 -1.51 10.46 -20.61
CA ILE A 77 -0.05 10.39 -20.64
C ILE A 77 0.44 11.43 -21.65
N GLY A 78 0.96 12.56 -21.19
CA GLY A 78 1.23 13.71 -22.06
C GLY A 78 -0.06 14.21 -22.73
N GLU A 79 -0.11 14.24 -24.06
CA GLU A 79 -1.34 14.57 -24.81
C GLU A 79 -2.20 13.34 -25.14
N GLY A 80 -1.69 12.13 -24.88
CA GLY A 80 -2.37 10.89 -25.23
C GLY A 80 -3.37 10.41 -24.19
N LEU A 81 -4.40 9.72 -24.67
CA LEU A 81 -5.40 9.02 -23.86
C LEU A 81 -5.13 7.52 -23.90
N VAL A 82 -4.82 6.94 -22.74
CA VAL A 82 -4.74 5.49 -22.55
C VAL A 82 -6.04 5.00 -21.95
N SER A 83 -6.67 4.02 -22.58
CA SER A 83 -7.87 3.36 -22.07
C SER A 83 -7.57 1.89 -21.83
N ILE A 84 -7.83 1.42 -20.62
CA ILE A 84 -7.63 0.03 -20.25
C ILE A 84 -8.95 -0.51 -19.72
N VAL A 85 -9.44 -1.58 -20.34
CA VAL A 85 -10.64 -2.29 -19.91
C VAL A 85 -10.26 -3.74 -19.64
N ALA A 86 -10.33 -4.14 -18.38
CA ALA A 86 -10.28 -5.53 -17.98
C ALA A 86 -11.72 -6.05 -17.88
N SER A 87 -12.04 -7.17 -18.51
CA SER A 87 -13.37 -7.76 -18.53
C SER A 87 -13.33 -9.29 -18.40
N GLU A 88 -14.50 -9.89 -18.11
CA GLU A 88 -14.64 -11.35 -18.05
C GLU A 88 -14.22 -12.02 -19.37
N GLY A 89 -13.51 -13.15 -19.27
CA GLY A 89 -13.01 -13.89 -20.44
C GLY A 89 -12.09 -15.07 -20.09
N GLY A 90 -12.62 -16.30 -20.06
CA GLY A 90 -11.83 -17.50 -19.79
C GLY A 90 -11.09 -17.48 -18.44
N THR A 91 -10.00 -18.25 -18.31
CA THR A 91 -9.23 -18.37 -17.05
C THR A 91 -8.28 -17.19 -16.77
N LYS A 92 -8.12 -16.26 -17.71
CA LYS A 92 -7.18 -15.12 -17.61
C LYS A 92 -7.85 -13.75 -17.67
N GLY A 93 -9.16 -13.67 -17.89
CA GLY A 93 -9.82 -12.42 -18.26
C GLY A 93 -9.48 -11.98 -19.69
N ARG A 94 -10.22 -10.98 -20.19
CA ARG A 94 -9.90 -10.24 -21.40
C ARG A 94 -9.37 -8.86 -21.00
N LEU A 95 -8.40 -8.37 -21.76
CA LEU A 95 -7.84 -7.03 -21.58
C LEU A 95 -7.88 -6.30 -22.92
N GLU A 96 -8.46 -5.11 -22.91
CA GLU A 96 -8.38 -4.16 -24.01
C GLU A 96 -7.50 -3.02 -23.54
N PHE A 97 -6.35 -2.84 -24.19
CA PHE A 97 -5.43 -1.75 -23.91
C PHE A 97 -5.37 -0.88 -25.15
N GLN A 98 -5.77 0.38 -25.04
CA GLN A 98 -5.79 1.31 -26.16
C GLN A 98 -5.00 2.57 -25.84
N VAL A 99 -4.28 3.10 -26.82
CA VAL A 99 -3.63 4.41 -26.74
C VAL A 99 -4.13 5.23 -27.93
N ASN A 100 -4.79 6.37 -27.65
CA ASN A 100 -5.44 7.21 -28.66
C ASN A 100 -6.40 6.42 -29.58
N GLY A 101 -7.07 5.41 -29.03
CA GLY A 101 -8.01 4.54 -29.75
C GLY A 101 -7.35 3.42 -30.59
N VAL A 102 -6.01 3.34 -30.62
CA VAL A 102 -5.29 2.23 -31.24
C VAL A 102 -5.11 1.12 -30.21
N GLU A 103 -5.58 -0.08 -30.52
CA GLU A 103 -5.41 -1.25 -29.67
C GLU A 103 -3.94 -1.69 -29.65
N ILE A 104 -3.37 -1.78 -28.46
CA ILE A 104 -2.03 -2.26 -28.17
C ILE A 104 -2.18 -3.68 -27.61
N PRO A 105 -1.48 -4.68 -28.18
CA PRO A 105 -1.51 -6.03 -27.66
C PRO A 105 -1.10 -6.06 -26.19
N ALA A 106 -1.98 -6.54 -25.33
CA ALA A 106 -1.70 -6.65 -23.90
C ALA A 106 -2.49 -7.82 -23.30
N TYR A 107 -2.01 -8.35 -22.18
CA TYR A 107 -2.64 -9.46 -21.49
C TYR A 107 -2.43 -9.37 -19.97
N LEU A 108 -3.30 -10.04 -19.23
CA LEU A 108 -3.11 -10.23 -17.80
C LEU A 108 -2.10 -11.37 -17.58
N GLY A 109 -0.93 -11.03 -17.04
CA GLY A 109 0.16 -11.97 -16.76
C GLY A 109 0.32 -12.18 -15.26
N GLY A 110 -0.25 -13.27 -14.76
CA GLY A 110 -0.29 -13.54 -13.32
C GLY A 110 -1.63 -13.16 -12.72
N LEU A 111 -1.60 -12.52 -11.54
CA LEU A 111 -2.77 -12.27 -10.69
C LEU A 111 -3.39 -10.89 -10.89
N ASP A 112 -2.57 -9.92 -11.30
CA ASP A 112 -2.84 -8.49 -11.29
C ASP A 112 -2.06 -7.75 -12.39
N ASN A 113 -0.85 -8.20 -12.75
CA ASN A 113 -0.02 -7.51 -13.73
C ASN A 113 -0.62 -7.50 -15.13
N ILE A 114 -0.77 -6.29 -15.68
CA ILE A 114 -1.08 -6.05 -17.08
C ILE A 114 0.25 -5.99 -17.83
N ASN A 115 0.47 -6.95 -18.71
CA ASN A 115 1.67 -7.07 -19.52
C ASN A 115 1.36 -6.58 -20.93
N ILE A 116 2.09 -5.56 -21.37
CA ILE A 116 2.00 -5.03 -22.73
C ILE A 116 2.91 -5.91 -23.61
N ASP A 117 2.35 -6.54 -24.63
CA ASP A 117 3.12 -7.37 -25.57
C ASP A 117 3.73 -6.48 -26.67
N LEU A 118 5.01 -6.18 -26.49
CA LEU A 118 5.79 -5.38 -27.44
C LEU A 118 6.38 -6.21 -28.60
N SER A 119 6.23 -7.53 -28.59
CA SER A 119 6.92 -8.42 -29.53
C SER A 119 6.19 -8.61 -30.86
N HIS A 120 4.89 -8.33 -30.92
CA HIS A 120 4.05 -8.54 -32.10
C HIS A 120 3.27 -7.27 -32.48
N MET A 121 3.99 -6.16 -32.68
CA MET A 121 3.39 -4.87 -33.04
C MET A 121 3.47 -4.59 -34.53
N ASP A 122 2.39 -4.06 -35.10
CA ASP A 122 2.44 -3.41 -36.41
C ASP A 122 3.23 -2.07 -36.33
N PRO A 123 3.57 -1.45 -37.47
CA PRO A 123 4.36 -0.22 -37.47
C PRO A 123 3.75 0.94 -36.67
N THR A 124 2.43 1.09 -36.70
CA THR A 124 1.70 2.14 -35.98
C THR A 124 1.73 1.88 -34.46
N GLN A 125 1.49 0.64 -34.05
CA GLN A 125 1.60 0.22 -32.66
C GLN A 125 3.02 0.39 -32.11
N ALA A 126 4.05 0.07 -32.90
CA ALA A 126 5.45 0.21 -32.51
C ALA A 126 5.89 1.67 -32.37
N GLU A 127 5.34 2.57 -33.19
CA GLU A 127 5.54 4.02 -33.06
C GLU A 127 4.94 4.53 -31.74
N ILE A 128 3.67 4.22 -31.49
CA ILE A 128 2.99 4.54 -30.21
C ILE A 128 3.76 3.97 -29.02
N ALA A 129 4.20 2.71 -29.09
CA ALA A 129 4.92 2.09 -27.98
C ALA A 129 6.22 2.83 -27.61
N ARG A 130 6.92 3.40 -28.60
CA ARG A 130 8.12 4.22 -28.36
C ARG A 130 7.76 5.60 -27.83
N ASP A 131 6.80 6.27 -28.44
CA ASP A 131 6.41 7.65 -28.07
C ASP A 131 5.92 7.71 -26.62
N TYR A 132 5.16 6.70 -26.21
CA TYR A 132 4.63 6.56 -24.86
C TYR A 132 5.49 5.64 -23.97
N LYS A 133 6.69 5.23 -24.41
CA LYS A 133 7.63 4.40 -23.63
C LYS A 133 6.96 3.20 -22.90
N LEU A 134 6.11 2.46 -23.61
CA LEU A 134 5.25 1.43 -23.01
C LEU A 134 6.02 0.27 -22.38
N ASP A 135 7.29 0.06 -22.75
CA ASP A 135 8.21 -0.90 -22.09
C ASP A 135 8.49 -0.55 -20.62
N GLN A 136 8.35 0.74 -20.29
CA GLN A 136 8.55 1.29 -18.95
C GLN A 136 7.25 1.45 -18.19
N LEU A 137 6.09 1.38 -18.85
CA LEU A 137 4.78 1.50 -18.22
C LEU A 137 4.45 0.19 -17.48
N SER A 138 4.20 0.30 -16.18
CA SER A 138 3.79 -0.83 -15.33
C SER A 138 2.34 -0.64 -14.96
N CYS A 139 1.47 -1.50 -15.47
CA CYS A 139 0.05 -1.48 -15.16
C CYS A 139 -0.34 -2.72 -14.37
N PHE A 140 -1.28 -2.57 -13.44
CA PHE A 140 -1.80 -3.66 -12.63
C PHE A 140 -3.27 -3.44 -12.26
N LEU A 141 -4.02 -4.54 -12.20
CA LEU A 141 -5.40 -4.60 -11.73
C LEU A 141 -5.36 -4.88 -10.22
N GLU A 142 -5.74 -3.88 -9.42
CA GLU A 142 -5.94 -4.05 -7.99
C GLU A 142 -7.40 -4.37 -7.72
N LEU A 143 -7.65 -5.46 -7.00
CA LEU A 143 -8.96 -5.76 -6.44
C LEU A 143 -9.02 -5.18 -5.02
N GLY A 144 -10.19 -4.78 -4.55
CA GLY A 144 -10.37 -4.40 -3.15
C GLY A 144 -10.04 -2.96 -2.78
N ARG A 145 -9.34 -2.20 -3.61
CA ARG A 145 -8.77 -0.92 -3.14
C ARG A 145 -9.82 0.14 -2.86
N GLU A 146 -9.75 0.72 -1.66
CA GLU A 146 -10.53 1.91 -1.31
C GLU A 146 -9.86 3.19 -1.87
N LYS A 147 -10.65 4.24 -2.09
CA LYS A 147 -10.17 5.54 -2.62
C LYS A 147 -9.00 6.11 -1.80
N GLN A 148 -8.29 7.08 -2.40
CA GLN A 148 -7.20 7.84 -1.74
C GLN A 148 -7.54 8.23 -0.30
N TYR A 149 -6.59 8.05 0.62
CA TYR A 149 -6.75 8.39 2.03
C TYR A 149 -6.09 9.72 2.36
N LEU A 150 -6.85 10.63 2.98
CA LEU A 150 -6.36 11.92 3.44
C LEU A 150 -5.86 11.80 4.89
N ILE A 151 -4.55 11.95 5.09
CA ILE A 151 -3.95 12.06 6.43
C ILE A 151 -4.11 13.51 6.89
N SER A 152 -5.27 13.82 7.46
CA SER A 152 -5.59 15.20 7.86
C SER A 152 -4.85 15.67 9.12
N GLN A 153 -4.43 14.75 9.99
CA GLN A 153 -3.81 15.08 11.28
C GLN A 153 -2.28 15.08 11.19
N PRO A 154 -1.58 15.97 11.92
CA PRO A 154 -0.11 16.00 11.96
C PRO A 154 0.53 14.72 12.50
N GLU A 155 -0.22 13.94 13.29
CA GLU A 155 0.17 12.62 13.77
C GLU A 155 -0.94 11.62 13.49
N ILE A 156 -0.59 10.45 12.95
CA ILE A 156 -1.51 9.33 12.76
C ILE A 156 -0.81 8.02 13.13
N HIS A 157 -1.55 7.13 13.78
CA HIS A 157 -1.15 5.74 13.95
C HIS A 157 -1.79 4.88 12.87
N ILE A 158 -0.94 4.15 12.15
CA ILE A 158 -1.33 3.19 11.13
C ILE A 158 -1.01 1.79 11.66
N ASN A 159 -2.05 1.06 12.06
CA ASN A 159 -1.97 -0.35 12.38
C ASN A 159 -2.16 -1.15 11.09
N MET A 160 -1.13 -1.86 10.66
CA MET A 160 -1.12 -2.62 9.42
C MET A 160 -1.34 -4.09 9.70
N HIS A 161 -2.19 -4.76 8.93
CA HIS A 161 -2.29 -6.22 8.89
C HIS A 161 -2.33 -6.92 10.26
N PRO A 162 -3.28 -6.58 11.15
CA PRO A 162 -3.31 -7.08 12.54
C PRO A 162 -3.52 -8.61 12.68
N HIS A 163 -3.52 -9.38 11.59
CA HIS A 163 -3.87 -10.78 11.59
C HIS A 163 -2.82 -11.69 12.24
N PRO A 164 -3.26 -12.75 12.95
CA PRO A 164 -2.37 -13.78 13.51
C PRO A 164 -1.51 -14.49 12.46
N GLY A 165 -1.90 -14.48 11.18
CA GLY A 165 -1.12 -15.12 10.11
C GLY A 165 0.26 -14.50 9.89
N TYR A 166 0.44 -13.22 10.23
CA TYR A 166 1.74 -12.55 10.19
C TYR A 166 2.47 -12.60 11.52
N ASP A 167 1.73 -12.57 12.63
CA ASP A 167 2.23 -12.70 14.00
C ASP A 167 1.79 -14.05 14.59
N VAL A 168 2.41 -15.13 14.10
CA VAL A 168 2.02 -16.51 14.41
C VAL A 168 2.07 -16.80 15.91
N ASP A 169 3.01 -16.17 16.61
CA ASP A 169 3.22 -16.33 18.05
C ASP A 169 2.44 -15.28 18.89
N GLY A 170 1.78 -14.31 18.24
CA GLY A 170 0.99 -13.26 18.88
C GLY A 170 1.81 -12.28 19.73
N GLU A 171 3.14 -12.21 19.53
CA GLU A 171 4.04 -11.45 20.41
C GLU A 171 3.84 -9.93 20.28
N SER A 172 3.33 -9.46 19.14
CA SER A 172 3.12 -8.03 18.87
C SER A 172 1.79 -7.50 19.45
N LEU A 173 0.86 -8.36 19.87
CA LEU A 173 -0.48 -8.00 20.32
C LEU A 173 -0.48 -6.97 21.46
N ALA A 174 0.34 -7.20 22.50
CA ALA A 174 0.41 -6.30 23.64
C ALA A 174 0.92 -4.90 23.25
N GLY A 175 1.92 -4.84 22.37
CA GLY A 175 2.46 -3.59 21.85
C GLY A 175 1.44 -2.85 20.97
N MET A 176 0.77 -3.58 20.06
CA MET A 176 -0.30 -3.02 19.22
C MET A 176 -1.44 -2.42 20.06
N GLN A 177 -1.94 -3.17 21.05
CA GLN A 177 -3.03 -2.71 21.90
C GLN A 177 -2.63 -1.47 22.71
N ARG A 178 -1.39 -1.41 23.20
CA ARG A 178 -0.86 -0.23 23.87
C ARG A 178 -0.90 1.01 22.96
N GLU A 179 -0.45 0.90 21.72
CA GLU A 179 -0.45 2.05 20.79
C GLU A 179 -1.86 2.45 20.34
N LEU A 180 -2.78 1.50 20.18
CA LEU A 180 -4.21 1.75 19.89
C LEU A 180 -4.91 2.49 21.03
N ASN A 181 -4.49 2.25 22.28
CA ASN A 181 -5.11 2.81 23.48
C ASN A 181 -4.62 4.22 23.84
N ILE A 182 -3.71 4.82 23.07
CA ILE A 182 -3.21 6.18 23.33
C ILE A 182 -4.34 7.20 23.09
N PRO A 183 -4.80 7.94 24.12
CA PRO A 183 -5.93 8.85 23.99
C PRO A 183 -5.68 9.98 23.00
N GLY A 184 -6.68 10.30 22.18
CA GLY A 184 -6.66 11.44 21.26
C GLY A 184 -5.83 11.22 19.98
N ARG A 185 -5.15 10.08 19.84
CA ARG A 185 -4.42 9.74 18.61
C ARG A 185 -5.39 9.26 17.53
N GLN A 186 -5.23 9.78 16.30
CA GLN A 186 -5.98 9.25 15.16
C GLN A 186 -5.44 7.87 14.79
N ASN A 187 -6.34 6.90 14.64
CA ASN A 187 -6.00 5.52 14.29
C ASN A 187 -6.57 5.18 12.91
N LEU A 188 -5.73 4.52 12.10
CA LEU A 188 -6.07 3.91 10.83
C LEU A 188 -5.68 2.44 10.88
N VAL A 189 -6.61 1.54 10.63
CA VAL A 189 -6.35 0.10 10.49
C VAL A 189 -6.36 -0.25 9.01
N LEU A 190 -5.22 -0.72 8.54
CA LEU A 190 -5.03 -1.20 7.17
C LEU A 190 -5.12 -2.72 7.16
N ILE A 191 -6.15 -3.24 6.53
CA ILE A 191 -6.37 -4.66 6.34
C ILE A 191 -5.52 -5.14 5.15
N ASP A 192 -4.82 -6.27 5.28
CA ASP A 192 -4.31 -6.97 4.09
C ASP A 192 -5.48 -7.73 3.51
N ASP A 193 -5.62 -7.65 2.22
CA ASP A 193 -6.14 -8.79 1.51
C ASP A 193 -4.99 -9.80 1.40
N ASP A 194 -4.81 -10.65 2.42
CA ASP A 194 -4.19 -11.94 2.12
C ASP A 194 -5.21 -12.68 1.27
N ILE A 195 -5.24 -12.34 -0.02
CA ILE A 195 -5.94 -13.06 -1.04
C ILE A 195 -5.17 -14.39 -1.26
N SER A 196 -5.10 -15.20 -0.21
CA SER A 196 -5.27 -16.65 -0.25
C SER A 196 -6.39 -17.09 -1.22
N ASN A 197 -7.27 -16.16 -1.62
CA ASN A 197 -8.28 -16.30 -2.66
C ASN A 197 -7.92 -15.77 -4.08
N LEU A 198 -6.68 -15.41 -4.43
CA LEU A 198 -6.36 -15.04 -5.84
C LEU A 198 -6.07 -16.31 -6.65
N THR A 199 -5.51 -17.31 -5.97
CA THR A 199 -5.39 -18.68 -6.50
C THR A 199 -6.71 -19.45 -6.38
N ALA A 200 -7.50 -19.24 -5.31
CA ALA A 200 -8.86 -19.80 -5.24
C ALA A 200 -9.88 -19.05 -6.11
N ALA A 201 -9.73 -17.75 -6.41
CA ALA A 201 -10.46 -17.05 -7.49
C ALA A 201 -10.04 -17.48 -8.90
N ARG A 202 -8.79 -17.97 -9.08
CA ARG A 202 -8.38 -18.66 -10.32
C ARG A 202 -9.02 -20.04 -10.47
N ASN A 203 -9.19 -20.77 -9.36
CA ASN A 203 -9.72 -22.14 -9.37
C ASN A 203 -11.27 -22.19 -9.31
N ALA A 204 -11.89 -21.24 -8.63
CA ALA A 204 -13.32 -20.94 -8.72
C ALA A 204 -13.48 -19.91 -9.84
N ASN A 205 -13.56 -20.41 -11.08
CA ASN A 205 -13.88 -19.69 -12.31
C ASN A 205 -14.36 -18.26 -12.04
N PHE A 206 -13.59 -17.22 -12.41
CA PHE A 206 -13.73 -15.82 -11.99
C PHE A 206 -15.19 -15.29 -12.02
N ASN A 207 -16.00 -15.82 -12.95
CA ASN A 207 -17.45 -15.59 -13.08
C ASN A 207 -18.28 -15.95 -11.82
N THR A 208 -17.83 -16.93 -11.02
CA THR A 208 -18.51 -17.44 -9.81
C THR A 208 -18.41 -16.47 -8.63
N LEU A 209 -17.34 -15.67 -8.61
CA LEU A 209 -17.05 -14.67 -7.58
C LEU A 209 -18.03 -13.47 -7.66
N LEU A 210 -18.60 -13.24 -8.84
CA LEU A 210 -19.47 -12.12 -9.15
C LEU A 210 -20.95 -12.50 -9.27
N GLN A 211 -21.25 -13.77 -9.61
CA GLN A 211 -22.62 -14.26 -9.84
C GLN A 211 -23.32 -14.85 -8.61
N THR A 212 -22.65 -14.97 -7.46
CA THR A 212 -23.25 -15.49 -6.23
C THR A 212 -23.44 -14.39 -5.20
N GLU A 213 -24.61 -14.33 -4.56
CA GLU A 213 -24.90 -13.36 -3.48
C GLU A 213 -23.97 -13.51 -2.27
N ASN A 214 -23.28 -14.65 -2.17
CA ASN A 214 -22.07 -14.79 -1.39
C ASN A 214 -21.10 -15.65 -2.21
N PRO A 215 -19.89 -15.16 -2.55
CA PRO A 215 -18.88 -16.03 -3.11
C PRO A 215 -18.74 -17.24 -2.19
N VAL A 216 -18.75 -18.45 -2.75
CA VAL A 216 -18.23 -19.64 -2.04
C VAL A 216 -16.71 -19.49 -2.00
N MET A 217 -16.25 -18.41 -1.36
CA MET A 217 -14.98 -18.43 -0.69
C MET A 217 -15.16 -19.54 0.33
N SER A 218 -14.28 -20.53 0.30
CA SER A 218 -14.02 -21.31 1.48
C SER A 218 -13.64 -20.29 2.57
N TYR A 219 -14.64 -19.82 3.33
CA TYR A 219 -14.47 -18.96 4.50
C TYR A 219 -13.85 -19.74 5.67
N ASP A 220 -13.38 -20.97 5.44
CA ASP A 220 -12.24 -21.53 6.17
C ASP A 220 -10.97 -20.73 5.80
N ALA A 221 -11.05 -19.41 5.90
CA ALA A 221 -9.93 -18.51 5.80
C ALA A 221 -9.05 -18.83 7.00
N SER A 222 -7.82 -19.22 6.71
CA SER A 222 -6.73 -19.40 7.67
C SER A 222 -6.33 -18.11 8.42
N PHE A 223 -7.15 -17.05 8.37
CA PHE A 223 -6.91 -15.76 8.99
C PHE A 223 -8.08 -15.44 9.92
N GLY A 224 -7.92 -15.78 11.20
CA GLY A 224 -8.82 -15.31 12.24
C GLY A 224 -8.87 -13.79 12.26
N ALA A 225 -10.04 -13.23 12.59
CA ALA A 225 -10.12 -11.83 12.95
C ALA A 225 -9.13 -11.55 14.08
N PRO A 226 -8.41 -10.42 14.04
CA PRO A 226 -7.46 -10.08 15.08
C PRO A 226 -8.17 -9.97 16.43
N ASP A 227 -7.54 -10.49 17.47
CA ASP A 227 -8.01 -10.33 18.86
C ASP A 227 -7.48 -8.99 19.40
N LEU A 228 -7.92 -7.89 18.78
CA LEU A 228 -7.60 -6.52 19.16
C LEU A 228 -8.86 -5.72 19.47
N GLU A 229 -8.77 -4.87 20.49
CA GLU A 229 -9.76 -3.87 20.81
C GLU A 229 -9.42 -2.56 20.11
N PHE A 230 -10.08 -2.28 18.99
CA PHE A 230 -9.97 -0.98 18.35
C PHE A 230 -10.82 0.09 19.06
N PRO A 231 -10.30 1.31 19.24
CA PRO A 231 -11.08 2.40 19.80
C PRO A 231 -12.24 2.77 18.87
N LEU A 232 -13.34 3.26 19.48
CA LEU A 232 -14.51 3.72 18.72
C LEU A 232 -14.11 4.82 17.72
N GLY A 233 -14.61 4.71 16.49
CA GLY A 233 -14.33 5.69 15.43
C GLY A 233 -12.99 5.51 14.72
N VAL A 234 -12.30 4.37 14.93
CA VAL A 234 -11.15 4.00 14.09
C VAL A 234 -11.57 3.93 12.61
N ASP A 235 -10.73 4.45 11.71
CA ASP A 235 -10.95 4.24 10.27
C ASP A 235 -10.34 2.90 9.87
N ILE A 236 -11.10 2.06 9.18
CA ILE A 236 -10.66 0.73 8.73
C ILE A 236 -10.73 0.69 7.21
N ARG A 237 -9.58 0.43 6.58
CA ARG A 237 -9.40 0.44 5.13
C ARG A 237 -8.78 -0.85 4.66
N LEU A 238 -9.12 -1.30 3.45
CA LEU A 238 -8.33 -2.32 2.77
C LEU A 238 -7.09 -1.66 2.15
N SER A 239 -5.93 -2.29 2.28
CA SER A 239 -4.67 -1.81 1.73
C SER A 239 -3.73 -2.97 1.39
N GLN A 240 -3.98 -3.62 0.25
CA GLN A 240 -3.16 -4.71 -0.25
C GLN A 240 -1.67 -4.40 -0.16
N ALA A 241 -0.94 -5.19 0.63
CA ALA A 241 0.50 -5.05 0.86
C ALA A 241 0.95 -3.59 1.18
N GLY A 242 0.08 -2.76 1.75
CA GLY A 242 0.35 -1.35 2.04
C GLY A 242 0.21 -0.36 0.86
N HIS A 243 -0.41 -0.74 -0.26
CA HIS A 243 -0.39 0.02 -1.53
C HIS A 243 -1.33 1.24 -1.63
N ASN A 244 -2.01 1.65 -0.57
CA ASN A 244 -2.93 2.80 -0.62
C ASN A 244 -2.24 4.11 -1.06
N LYS A 245 -2.99 4.96 -1.77
CA LYS A 245 -2.53 6.32 -2.11
C LYS A 245 -2.93 7.24 -0.97
N PHE A 246 -1.99 8.08 -0.57
CA PHE A 246 -2.14 9.02 0.54
C PHE A 246 -2.07 10.45 0.04
N LEU A 247 -2.87 11.32 0.65
CA LEU A 247 -2.72 12.77 0.56
C LEU A 247 -2.27 13.25 1.94
N VAL A 248 -1.11 13.92 2.00
CA VAL A 248 -0.48 14.35 3.25
C VAL A 248 -0.31 15.87 3.23
N PRO A 249 -1.36 16.65 3.55
CA PRO A 249 -1.34 18.11 3.45
C PRO A 249 -0.50 18.81 4.51
N ASN A 250 -0.16 18.12 5.61
CA ASN A 250 0.59 18.72 6.70
C ASN A 250 2.07 18.91 6.32
N PRO A 251 2.66 20.08 6.62
CA PRO A 251 4.06 20.36 6.31
C PRO A 251 5.00 19.50 7.18
N ASP A 252 4.59 19.22 8.41
CA ASP A 252 5.29 18.34 9.35
C ASP A 252 4.35 17.17 9.69
N GLN A 253 4.80 15.95 9.43
CA GLN A 253 3.97 14.75 9.59
C GLN A 253 4.68 13.69 10.43
N THR A 254 3.96 13.10 11.38
CA THR A 254 4.40 11.91 12.11
C THR A 254 3.46 10.74 11.77
N ILE A 255 4.05 9.59 11.46
CA ILE A 255 3.36 8.34 11.18
C ILE A 255 3.91 7.29 12.15
N VAL A 256 3.03 6.69 12.95
CA VAL A 256 3.40 5.59 13.85
C VAL A 256 2.91 4.28 13.25
N TYR A 257 3.76 3.27 13.12
CA TYR A 257 3.43 1.97 12.54
C TYR A 257 3.41 0.84 13.57
N THR A 258 2.38 -0.01 13.48
CA THR A 258 2.26 -1.29 14.21
C THR A 258 1.62 -2.39 13.34
N GLY A 259 1.58 -3.63 13.84
CA GLY A 259 0.87 -4.82 13.33
C GLY A 259 1.41 -5.47 12.06
N GLY A 260 2.12 -4.73 11.22
CA GLY A 260 2.54 -5.21 9.91
C GLY A 260 3.92 -5.85 9.89
N ASN A 261 4.28 -6.38 8.73
CA ASN A 261 5.64 -6.80 8.42
C ASN A 261 6.51 -5.60 8.04
N HIS A 262 7.52 -5.32 8.86
CA HIS A 262 8.45 -4.21 8.68
C HIS A 262 9.09 -4.15 7.29
N ASN A 263 9.58 -5.30 6.80
CA ASN A 263 10.36 -5.41 5.57
C ASN A 263 9.53 -5.73 4.31
N PHE A 264 8.21 -5.59 4.38
CA PHE A 264 7.33 -5.79 3.23
C PHE A 264 6.21 -4.74 3.20
N CYS A 265 5.11 -4.98 3.89
CA CYS A 265 3.95 -4.11 3.82
C CYS A 265 4.14 -2.75 4.49
N ILE A 266 4.80 -2.68 5.66
CA ILE A 266 5.14 -1.40 6.29
C ILE A 266 6.14 -0.61 5.42
N LEU A 267 7.13 -1.28 4.83
CA LEU A 267 8.06 -0.67 3.87
C LEU A 267 7.31 -0.06 2.67
N ASN A 268 6.40 -0.83 2.06
CA ASN A 268 5.59 -0.36 0.94
C ASN A 268 4.67 0.80 1.32
N ASN A 269 4.05 0.74 2.50
CA ASN A 269 3.20 1.81 2.98
C ASN A 269 3.99 3.07 3.30
N THR A 270 5.15 2.94 3.94
CA THR A 270 6.10 4.05 4.18
C THR A 270 6.43 4.74 2.86
N ARG A 271 6.73 3.96 1.81
CA ARG A 271 6.97 4.50 0.45
C ARG A 271 5.77 5.30 -0.07
N ARG A 272 4.55 4.78 0.02
CA ARG A 272 3.34 5.43 -0.50
C ARG A 272 2.94 6.66 0.31
N VAL A 273 3.10 6.64 1.63
CA VAL A 273 2.89 7.82 2.48
C VAL A 273 3.93 8.89 2.20
N LEU A 274 5.20 8.51 2.10
CA LEU A 274 6.28 9.43 1.73
C LEU A 274 6.04 10.04 0.34
N HIS A 275 5.51 9.28 -0.61
CA HIS A 275 5.12 9.82 -1.91
C HIS A 275 4.05 10.91 -1.80
N GLY A 276 2.96 10.65 -1.06
CA GLY A 276 1.91 11.64 -0.81
C GLY A 276 2.41 12.88 -0.05
N PHE A 277 3.42 12.71 0.82
CA PHE A 277 4.12 13.83 1.47
C PHE A 277 4.97 14.64 0.49
N MET A 278 5.67 13.98 -0.45
CA MET A 278 6.46 14.68 -1.47
C MET A 278 5.57 15.51 -2.41
N GLU A 279 4.36 15.04 -2.73
CA GLU A 279 3.38 15.79 -3.53
C GLU A 279 2.87 17.07 -2.81
N ASN A 280 3.07 17.21 -1.49
CA ASN A 280 2.66 18.39 -0.74
C ASN A 280 3.59 19.59 -1.02
N PRO A 281 3.11 20.72 -1.58
CA PRO A 281 3.95 21.89 -1.85
C PRO A 281 4.44 22.61 -0.59
N LEU A 282 3.96 22.26 0.60
CA LEU A 282 4.39 22.85 1.87
C LEU A 282 5.25 21.90 2.72
N ARG A 283 5.63 20.74 2.19
CA ARG A 283 6.41 19.70 2.90
C ARG A 283 7.68 20.27 3.55
N ARG A 284 7.94 19.85 4.79
CA ARG A 284 9.15 20.20 5.55
C ARG A 284 9.75 18.98 6.23
N SER A 285 8.99 18.29 7.07
CA SER A 285 9.49 17.10 7.78
C SER A 285 8.47 15.97 7.80
N ILE A 286 8.97 14.74 7.72
CA ILE A 286 8.18 13.55 7.96
C ILE A 286 8.95 12.55 8.81
N ARG A 287 8.29 12.02 9.83
CA ARG A 287 8.83 11.08 10.79
C ARG A 287 8.01 9.79 10.77
N PHE A 288 8.69 8.67 10.56
CA PHE A 288 8.12 7.35 10.62
C PHE A 288 8.63 6.64 11.87
N GLU A 289 7.73 6.33 12.80
CA GLU A 289 8.04 5.58 14.01
C GLU A 289 7.61 4.12 13.86
N TYR A 290 8.58 3.22 13.93
CA TYR A 290 8.37 1.77 13.93
C TYR A 290 8.44 1.28 15.37
N VAL A 291 7.29 0.93 15.96
CA VAL A 291 7.23 0.47 17.35
C VAL A 291 7.66 -0.99 17.41
N LEU A 292 8.88 -1.24 17.90
CA LEU A 292 9.60 -2.49 17.64
C LEU A 292 8.97 -3.73 18.27
N ASP A 293 8.29 -3.56 19.40
CA ASP A 293 7.54 -4.62 20.10
C ASP A 293 6.10 -4.76 19.61
N SER A 294 5.74 -4.06 18.54
CA SER A 294 4.40 -4.04 17.95
C SER A 294 4.43 -4.34 16.46
N VAL A 295 5.59 -4.72 15.91
CA VAL A 295 5.84 -4.93 14.48
C VAL A 295 6.58 -6.24 14.30
N VAL A 296 6.20 -7.02 13.29
CA VAL A 296 6.88 -8.27 12.95
C VAL A 296 7.76 -8.11 11.71
N VAL A 297 8.57 -9.11 11.39
CA VAL A 297 9.33 -9.19 10.14
C VAL A 297 8.90 -10.41 9.34
N GLN A 298 9.11 -10.38 8.03
CA GLN A 298 9.04 -11.59 7.19
C GLN A 298 10.43 -12.21 7.01
N ARG A 299 10.46 -13.53 6.86
CA ARG A 299 11.68 -14.27 6.51
C ARG A 299 12.23 -13.84 5.15
N GLY A 300 11.33 -13.57 4.21
CA GLY A 300 11.64 -12.96 2.91
C GLY A 300 11.81 -11.45 3.03
N SER A 301 12.48 -10.85 2.06
CA SER A 301 12.53 -9.40 1.91
C SER A 301 12.73 -9.05 0.45
N TRP A 302 11.99 -8.06 -0.04
CA TRP A 302 12.24 -7.46 -1.35
C TRP A 302 13.61 -6.76 -1.36
N LEU A 303 14.03 -6.23 -0.20
CA LEU A 303 15.37 -5.71 0.00
C LEU A 303 16.35 -6.89 0.17
N ARG A 304 17.03 -7.27 -0.93
CA ARG A 304 17.99 -8.38 -0.96
C ARG A 304 19.00 -8.38 0.20
N ARG A 305 19.38 -7.19 0.70
CA ARG A 305 20.34 -7.02 1.79
C ARG A 305 19.71 -7.03 3.19
N ALA A 306 18.41 -6.77 3.33
CA ALA A 306 17.67 -6.79 4.60
C ALA A 306 16.99 -8.16 4.84
N ARG A 307 17.76 -9.25 4.71
CA ARG A 307 17.26 -10.62 4.94
C ARG A 307 17.50 -11.03 6.39
N VAL A 308 16.45 -11.55 7.03
CA VAL A 308 16.55 -12.14 8.38
C VAL A 308 16.98 -13.60 8.22
N SER A 309 18.04 -14.00 8.93
CA SER A 309 18.49 -15.40 8.88
C SER A 309 17.43 -16.31 9.49
N ARG A 310 17.31 -17.54 8.96
CA ARG A 310 16.34 -18.54 9.49
C ARG A 310 16.55 -18.80 10.98
N ARG A 311 17.80 -18.78 11.47
CA ARG A 311 18.13 -18.98 12.89
C ARG A 311 17.56 -17.88 13.78
N VAL A 312 17.62 -16.62 13.34
CA VAL A 312 17.05 -15.49 14.07
C VAL A 312 15.53 -15.54 13.99
N PHE A 313 14.98 -15.70 12.79
CA PHE A 313 13.53 -15.74 12.54
C PHE A 313 12.82 -16.85 13.31
N ASN A 314 13.41 -18.06 13.38
CA ASN A 314 12.83 -19.19 14.11
C ASN A 314 12.76 -18.99 15.63
N ARG A 315 13.42 -17.96 16.19
CA ARG A 315 13.30 -17.63 17.61
C ARG A 315 12.12 -16.71 17.90
N SER A 316 11.78 -15.87 16.93
CA SER A 316 10.74 -14.85 17.00
C SER A 316 10.75 -14.11 15.66
N ASN A 317 9.58 -13.70 15.21
CA ASN A 317 9.40 -12.75 14.12
C ASN A 317 9.10 -11.32 14.61
N LEU A 318 8.87 -11.08 15.91
CA LEU A 318 8.79 -9.73 16.49
C LEU A 318 10.08 -8.94 16.24
N LEU A 319 9.97 -7.73 15.69
CA LEU A 319 11.10 -6.94 15.22
C LEU A 319 12.11 -6.63 16.35
N SER A 320 11.63 -6.28 17.55
CA SER A 320 12.47 -6.05 18.73
C SER A 320 13.34 -7.27 19.08
N ASN A 321 12.73 -8.45 19.11
CA ASN A 321 13.41 -9.72 19.38
C ASN A 321 14.35 -10.12 18.23
N VAL A 322 13.94 -9.88 16.99
CA VAL A 322 14.76 -10.15 15.80
C VAL A 322 16.04 -9.33 15.85
N LEU A 323 15.94 -8.02 16.05
CA LEU A 323 17.11 -7.13 16.14
C LEU A 323 18.01 -7.54 17.30
N ARG A 324 17.44 -7.84 18.48
CA ARG A 324 18.19 -8.31 19.66
C ARG A 324 18.94 -9.62 19.40
N ASN A 325 18.35 -10.54 18.65
CA ASN A 325 18.93 -11.85 18.35
C ASN A 325 19.91 -11.86 17.17
N MET A 326 19.98 -10.79 16.37
CA MET A 326 21.00 -10.64 15.33
C MET A 326 22.38 -10.37 15.93
N SER A 327 23.42 -10.87 15.24
CA SER A 327 24.77 -10.36 15.47
C SER A 327 24.85 -8.89 15.08
N ASP A 328 25.74 -8.10 15.69
CA ASP A 328 25.86 -6.67 15.38
C ASP A 328 26.10 -6.43 13.88
N ARG A 329 26.89 -7.31 13.23
CA ARG A 329 27.11 -7.27 11.78
C ARG A 329 25.83 -7.49 10.97
N ASP A 330 25.00 -8.47 11.36
CA ASP A 330 23.74 -8.74 10.66
C ASP A 330 22.72 -7.64 10.91
N ARG A 331 22.69 -7.09 12.13
CA ARG A 331 21.86 -5.96 12.52
C ARG A 331 22.22 -4.71 11.73
N GLU A 332 23.52 -4.38 11.65
CA GLU A 332 24.02 -3.28 10.82
C GLU A 332 23.62 -3.47 9.37
N LYS A 333 23.82 -4.67 8.81
CA LYS A 333 23.45 -4.98 7.42
C LYS A 333 21.95 -4.81 7.18
N TYR A 334 21.10 -5.22 8.11
CA TYR A 334 19.65 -5.10 8.01
C TYR A 334 19.20 -3.63 8.03
N LEU A 335 19.64 -2.87 9.03
CA LEU A 335 19.26 -1.46 9.21
C LEU A 335 19.83 -0.58 8.10
N ARG A 336 21.11 -0.79 7.74
CA ARG A 336 21.75 -0.08 6.62
C ARG A 336 21.06 -0.36 5.29
N ALA A 337 20.62 -1.60 5.05
CA ALA A 337 19.88 -1.92 3.83
C ALA A 337 18.52 -1.20 3.74
N TYR A 338 17.83 -1.01 4.87
CA TYR A 338 16.59 -0.25 4.95
C TYR A 338 16.84 1.24 4.70
N PHE A 339 17.84 1.82 5.37
CA PHE A 339 18.26 3.21 5.17
C PHE A 339 18.71 3.47 3.72
N ASP A 340 19.58 2.62 3.17
CA ASP A 340 20.09 2.73 1.81
C ASP A 340 18.99 2.59 0.75
N TYR A 341 17.90 1.85 1.04
CA TYR A 341 16.76 1.79 0.15
C TYR A 341 16.10 3.16 0.00
N PHE A 342 15.74 3.81 1.11
CA PHE A 342 15.11 5.13 1.05
C PHE A 342 16.10 6.17 0.50
N LYS A 343 17.35 6.14 0.97
CA LYS A 343 18.38 7.08 0.53
C LYS A 343 18.75 6.97 -0.95
N ASN A 344 19.10 5.78 -1.42
CA ASN A 344 19.67 5.63 -2.77
C ASN A 344 18.62 5.30 -3.82
N SER A 345 17.60 4.50 -3.46
CA SER A 345 16.59 4.06 -4.43
C SER A 345 15.45 5.06 -4.49
N TYR A 346 14.79 5.29 -3.34
CA TYR A 346 13.55 6.05 -3.34
C TYR A 346 13.78 7.54 -3.55
N LEU A 347 14.72 8.15 -2.82
CA LEU A 347 15.01 9.57 -2.98
C LEU A 347 15.56 9.90 -4.38
N SER A 348 16.42 9.06 -4.95
CA SER A 348 16.86 9.23 -6.35
C SER A 348 15.69 9.26 -7.34
N GLU A 349 14.68 8.41 -7.15
CA GLU A 349 13.44 8.42 -7.96
C GLU A 349 12.64 9.72 -7.78
N LYS A 350 12.73 10.36 -6.61
CA LYS A 350 11.98 11.56 -6.22
C LYS A 350 12.83 12.83 -6.17
N GLN A 351 13.99 12.86 -6.83
CA GLN A 351 14.94 13.98 -6.73
C GLN A 351 14.36 15.34 -7.13
N TYR A 352 13.32 15.39 -7.98
CA TYR A 352 12.66 16.65 -8.36
C TYR A 352 11.75 17.24 -7.26
N TYR A 353 11.48 16.48 -6.21
CA TYR A 353 10.66 16.93 -5.08
C TYR A 353 11.47 17.64 -3.99
N TYR A 354 12.79 17.77 -4.11
CA TYR A 354 13.57 18.45 -3.07
C TYR A 354 14.88 19.01 -3.64
N SER A 355 15.40 20.07 -3.05
CA SER A 355 16.76 20.56 -3.27
C SER A 355 17.75 19.80 -2.40
N LYS A 356 17.37 19.52 -1.14
CA LYS A 356 18.09 18.62 -0.22
C LYS A 356 17.14 17.81 0.62
N ALA A 357 17.46 16.54 0.83
CA ALA A 357 16.75 15.66 1.77
C ALA A 357 17.70 15.26 2.89
N HIS A 358 17.41 15.71 4.12
CA HIS A 358 18.06 15.25 5.34
C HIS A 358 17.39 13.96 5.77
N ILE A 359 18.01 12.82 5.49
CA ILE A 359 17.47 11.51 5.86
C ILE A 359 18.24 10.92 7.03
N SER A 360 17.53 10.43 8.04
CA SER A 360 18.13 9.77 9.20
C SER A 360 17.41 8.47 9.57
N LEU A 361 18.17 7.57 10.19
CA LEU A 361 17.68 6.38 10.87
C LEU A 361 18.22 6.38 12.30
N SER A 362 17.35 6.22 13.29
CA SER A 362 17.71 6.25 14.71
C SER A 362 16.91 5.25 15.55
N GLY A 363 17.21 5.17 16.85
CA GLY A 363 16.46 4.39 17.84
C GLY A 363 17.06 3.00 18.15
N ILE A 364 18.07 2.57 17.41
CA ILE A 364 18.89 1.40 17.75
C ILE A 364 20.32 1.87 18.05
N GLU A 365 20.71 1.76 19.32
CA GLU A 365 22.03 2.18 19.81
C GLU A 365 23.16 1.54 18.99
N GLY A 366 24.08 2.39 18.50
CA GLY A 366 25.24 1.99 17.72
C GLY A 366 24.94 1.70 16.25
N HIS A 367 23.72 1.94 15.80
CA HIS A 367 23.26 1.74 14.43
C HIS A 367 22.46 2.93 13.89
N GLU A 368 22.90 4.14 14.22
CA GLU A 368 22.34 5.39 13.72
C GLU A 368 22.99 5.78 12.38
N TYR A 369 22.16 6.24 11.44
CA TYR A 369 22.61 6.70 10.13
C TYR A 369 22.00 8.07 9.83
N SER A 370 22.77 8.96 9.20
CA SER A 370 22.26 10.24 8.73
C SER A 370 23.05 10.68 7.51
N GLU A 371 22.36 11.19 6.50
CA GLU A 371 22.95 11.70 5.26
C GLU A 371 22.14 12.87 4.73
N ILE A 372 22.79 13.69 3.90
CA ILE A 372 22.12 14.72 3.09
C ILE A 372 22.17 14.24 1.65
N VAL A 373 21.02 14.15 1.00
CA VAL A 373 20.90 13.79 -0.41
C VAL A 373 20.51 15.03 -1.19
N ASP A 374 21.34 15.42 -2.16
CA ASP A 374 21.01 16.50 -3.08
C ASP A 374 19.91 16.07 -4.07
N GLY A 375 19.04 17.00 -4.42
CA GLY A 375 18.00 16.83 -5.42
C GLY A 375 17.98 17.98 -6.42
N LEU A 376 16.98 17.95 -7.30
CA LEU A 376 16.80 18.88 -8.42
C LEU A 376 15.57 19.79 -8.23
N GLY A 377 14.82 19.60 -7.14
CA GLY A 377 13.70 20.46 -6.75
C GLY A 377 14.15 21.70 -5.99
N GLU A 378 13.17 22.40 -5.40
CA GLU A 378 13.42 23.69 -4.74
C GLU A 378 13.44 23.62 -3.20
N GLN A 379 12.82 22.59 -2.60
CA GLN A 379 12.56 22.56 -1.17
C GLN A 379 13.54 21.66 -0.40
N GLU A 380 14.03 22.13 0.73
CA GLU A 380 14.74 21.27 1.68
C GLU A 380 13.73 20.52 2.56
N ILE A 381 13.94 19.21 2.74
CA ILE A 381 13.06 18.34 3.52
C ILE A 381 13.84 17.50 4.52
N SER A 382 13.16 17.04 5.57
CA SER A 382 13.69 16.09 6.55
C SER A 382 12.85 14.82 6.60
N ILE A 383 13.52 13.67 6.64
CA ILE A 383 12.92 12.34 6.72
C ILE A 383 13.57 11.58 7.86
N GLU A 384 12.78 11.20 8.85
CA GLU A 384 13.25 10.47 10.04
C GLU A 384 12.66 9.06 10.05
N LEU A 385 13.52 8.03 10.08
CA LEU A 385 13.14 6.63 10.27
C LEU A 385 13.52 6.20 11.70
N VAL A 386 12.53 6.04 12.57
CA VAL A 386 12.78 5.89 14.02
C VAL A 386 12.32 4.53 14.51
N PHE A 387 13.26 3.73 14.99
CA PHE A 387 13.03 2.41 15.56
C PHE A 387 12.81 2.56 17.07
N ARG A 388 11.55 2.62 17.52
CA ARG A 388 11.17 2.99 18.90
C ARG A 388 10.85 1.80 19.78
#